data_AF-A0A8B6CIC5-F1
#
_entry.id   AF-A0A8B6CIC5-F1
#
_cell.length_a   1.000
_cell.length_b   1.000
_cell.length_c   1.000
_cell.angle_alpha   90.00
_cell.angle_beta   90.00
_cell.angle_gamma   90.00
#
_symmetry.space_group_name_H-M   'P 1'
#
loop_
_entity.id
_entity.type
_entity.pdbx_description
1 polymer ?
#
loop_
_entity_poly.entity_id
_entity_poly.type
_entity_poly.pdbx_seq_one_letter_code
_entity_poly.pdbx_strand_id
1 'polypeptide(L)'
;MYILVYLSTIIECKFNCSISPYLRDRWYLVNQPRTILRVRRKSVVFKEPGKETLRYKCAESKGNTFLLRIRDYRPGYHGYLCIGFAYIAYHARAEYSLVRLNDPSIGHSLMGPLLYRGDFGPMSLNDVCLGSSVPVYSYLQRTSPGCKFPKVLRHSWSTSIKIAWRVSFTKSDFTLTLMNGTDVLFRCEKRDKHIFQLRASSITSGQDGILCLRIKSIRNDPFYDFEIARMNSGSTEMGMIMTIPRGKPFHMHEDCDWIDSPARSEFLYTLPKA
;
A
#
# COMPACT_ATOMS: atom_id res chain seq x y z
N MET A 1 46.81 15.18 -35.92
CA MET A 1 46.24 15.71 -34.67
C MET A 1 44.94 14.93 -34.43
N TYR A 2 44.96 13.95 -33.52
CA TYR A 2 43.80 13.08 -33.26
C TYR A 2 42.96 13.70 -32.15
N ILE A 3 41.73 14.11 -32.47
CA ILE A 3 40.75 14.54 -31.47
C ILE A 3 40.08 13.27 -30.92
N LEU A 4 40.47 12.88 -29.71
CA LEU A 4 39.79 11.86 -28.94
C LEU A 4 38.43 12.40 -28.47
N VAL A 5 37.36 11.95 -29.12
CA VAL A 5 35.99 12.15 -28.65
C VAL A 5 35.75 11.16 -27.51
N TYR A 6 35.85 11.63 -26.27
CA TYR A 6 35.38 10.88 -25.11
C TYR A 6 33.85 10.82 -25.14
N LEU A 7 33.32 9.75 -25.73
CA LEU A 7 31.94 9.31 -25.53
C LEU A 7 31.84 8.79 -24.09
N SER A 8 31.50 9.67 -23.16
CA SER A 8 31.05 9.29 -21.83
C SER A 8 29.69 8.62 -21.96
N THR A 9 29.69 7.31 -22.10
CA THR A 9 28.52 6.49 -21.81
C THR A 9 28.18 6.67 -20.35
N ILE A 10 27.24 7.57 -20.07
CA ILE A 10 26.58 7.68 -18.76
C ILE A 10 25.90 6.34 -18.54
N ILE A 11 26.55 5.48 -17.75
CA ILE A 11 25.94 4.29 -17.19
C ILE A 11 24.83 4.82 -16.27
N GLU A 12 23.59 4.89 -16.77
CA GLU A 12 22.40 5.01 -15.92
C GLU A 12 22.42 3.78 -15.01
N CYS A 13 23.02 3.90 -13.82
CA CYS A 13 22.83 2.95 -12.74
C CYS A 13 21.31 2.90 -12.51
N LYS A 14 20.67 1.86 -13.06
CA LYS A 14 19.27 1.53 -12.82
C LYS A 14 19.15 1.08 -11.36
N PHE A 15 19.24 2.03 -10.43
CA PHE A 15 18.71 1.83 -9.10
C PHE A 15 17.22 1.58 -9.29
N ASN A 16 16.82 0.33 -9.07
CA ASN A 16 15.41 -0.08 -9.12
C ASN A 16 14.71 0.50 -7.89
N CYS A 17 14.53 1.84 -7.84
CA CYS A 17 13.77 2.43 -6.74
C CYS A 17 12.38 1.79 -6.71
N SER A 18 12.00 1.31 -5.53
CA SER A 18 10.72 0.70 -5.27
C SER A 18 10.20 1.16 -3.93
N ILE A 19 9.11 1.92 -3.94
CA ILE A 19 8.43 2.36 -2.72
C ILE A 19 7.84 1.16 -2.00
N SER A 20 7.98 1.10 -0.68
CA SER A 20 7.53 -0.02 0.15
C SER A 20 6.03 -0.31 -0.03
N PRO A 21 5.59 -1.59 -0.07
CA PRO A 21 4.18 -1.97 -0.22
C PRO A 21 3.21 -1.21 0.70
N TYR A 22 3.53 -1.08 1.98
CA TYR A 22 2.63 -0.47 2.96
C TYR A 22 2.36 1.03 2.71
N LEU A 23 3.28 1.76 2.06
CA LEU A 23 3.06 3.16 1.68
C LEU A 23 2.29 3.30 0.37
N ARG A 24 2.21 2.24 -0.44
CA ARG A 24 1.47 2.27 -1.70
C ARG A 24 -0.01 2.31 -1.38
N ASP A 25 -0.71 3.23 -2.03
CA ASP A 25 -2.16 3.33 -2.23
C ASP A 25 -2.46 4.82 -2.51
N ARG A 26 -3.72 5.21 -2.39
CA ARG A 26 -4.21 6.56 -2.43
C ARG A 26 -4.38 7.08 -1.00
N TRP A 27 -3.92 8.29 -0.78
CA TRP A 27 -3.91 9.01 0.49
C TRP A 27 -4.58 10.37 0.32
N TYR A 28 -5.32 10.80 1.35
CA TYR A 28 -5.73 12.19 1.56
C TYR A 28 -4.75 12.85 2.52
N LEU A 29 -4.52 14.15 2.32
CA LEU A 29 -3.93 14.98 3.36
C LEU A 29 -5.03 15.30 4.36
N VAL A 30 -4.83 15.04 5.66
CA VAL A 30 -5.88 15.16 6.68
C VAL A 30 -6.53 16.55 6.69
N ASN A 31 -5.73 17.60 6.54
CA ASN A 31 -6.20 18.99 6.54
C ASN A 31 -6.66 19.46 5.14
N GLN A 32 -6.49 18.64 4.11
CA GLN A 32 -6.84 18.94 2.72
C GLN A 32 -7.44 17.69 2.06
N PRO A 33 -8.66 17.26 2.44
CA PRO A 33 -9.20 15.96 2.04
C PRO A 33 -9.50 15.84 0.53
N ARG A 34 -9.54 16.95 -0.21
CA ARG A 34 -9.64 16.94 -1.68
C ARG A 34 -8.28 16.78 -2.37
N THR A 35 -7.20 16.97 -1.63
CA THR A 35 -5.82 16.77 -2.09
C THR A 35 -5.45 15.30 -1.96
N ILE A 36 -5.01 14.70 -3.06
CA ILE A 36 -4.79 13.28 -3.20
C ILE A 36 -3.32 13.02 -3.49
N LEU A 37 -2.71 12.17 -2.68
CA LEU A 37 -1.40 11.59 -2.93
C LEU A 37 -1.58 10.11 -3.28
N ARG A 38 -1.26 9.72 -4.51
CA ARG A 38 -1.27 8.31 -4.93
C ARG A 38 0.16 7.79 -5.04
N VAL A 39 0.53 6.91 -4.13
CA VAL A 39 1.82 6.25 -4.07
C VAL A 39 1.72 4.90 -4.78
N ARG A 40 2.62 4.66 -5.74
CA ARG A 40 2.74 3.42 -6.51
C ARG A 40 4.14 2.84 -6.29
N ARG A 41 4.39 1.63 -6.82
CA ARG A 41 5.70 0.97 -6.68
C ARG A 41 6.87 1.84 -7.16
N LYS A 42 6.74 2.53 -8.29
CA LYS A 42 7.84 3.30 -8.92
C LYS A 42 7.50 4.78 -9.13
N SER A 43 6.40 5.27 -8.57
CA SER A 43 5.93 6.64 -8.83
C SER A 43 5.02 7.16 -7.74
N VAL A 44 4.97 8.48 -7.63
CA VAL A 44 4.07 9.22 -6.73
C VAL A 44 3.32 10.25 -7.58
N VAL A 45 2.01 10.29 -7.44
CA VAL A 45 1.15 11.23 -8.16
C VAL A 45 0.44 12.10 -7.14
N PHE A 46 0.62 13.40 -7.23
CA PHE A 46 0.00 14.38 -6.36
C PHE A 46 -1.03 15.20 -7.14
N LYS A 47 -2.24 15.31 -6.60
CA LYS A 47 -3.35 16.04 -7.19
C LYS A 47 -3.95 16.98 -6.17
N GLU A 48 -3.95 18.26 -6.48
CA GLU A 48 -4.64 19.29 -5.71
C GLU A 48 -5.73 19.92 -6.60
N PRO A 49 -6.94 20.17 -6.08
CA PRO A 49 -7.99 20.82 -6.86
C PRO A 49 -7.55 22.17 -7.44
N GLY A 50 -7.83 22.39 -8.73
CA GLY A 50 -7.49 23.64 -9.41
C GLY A 50 -6.00 23.81 -9.77
N LYS A 51 -5.14 22.82 -9.48
CA LYS A 51 -3.72 22.83 -9.86
C LYS A 51 -3.35 21.67 -10.78
N GLU A 52 -2.22 21.81 -11.45
CA GLU A 52 -1.67 20.76 -12.28
C GLU A 52 -1.32 19.51 -11.46
N THR A 53 -1.54 18.33 -12.04
CA THR A 53 -1.17 17.06 -11.42
C THR A 53 0.34 16.82 -11.51
N LEU A 54 1.02 16.77 -10.37
CA LEU A 54 2.44 16.44 -10.33
C LEU A 54 2.64 14.92 -10.36
N ARG A 55 3.49 14.44 -11.28
CA ARG A 55 3.77 13.00 -11.48
C ARG A 55 5.25 12.72 -11.37
N TYR A 56 5.65 12.21 -10.21
CA TYR A 56 7.03 11.84 -9.93
C TYR A 56 7.29 10.38 -10.26
N LYS A 57 8.45 10.10 -10.85
CA LYS A 57 9.07 8.76 -10.83
C LYS A 57 9.99 8.68 -9.61
N CYS A 58 10.04 7.53 -8.96
CA CYS A 58 11.05 7.33 -7.93
C CYS A 58 12.42 7.14 -8.59
N ALA A 59 13.39 7.96 -8.20
CA ALA A 59 14.77 7.88 -8.65
C ALA A 59 15.60 7.02 -7.69
N GLU A 60 15.43 7.21 -6.38
CA GLU A 60 16.20 6.51 -5.35
C GLU A 60 15.38 6.38 -4.05
N SER A 61 15.68 5.36 -3.24
CA SER A 61 15.04 5.13 -1.94
C SER A 61 16.00 4.57 -0.91
N LYS A 62 15.94 5.08 0.32
CA LYS A 62 16.66 4.57 1.49
C LYS A 62 15.71 4.56 2.69
N GLY A 63 15.33 3.36 3.16
CA GLY A 63 14.30 3.22 4.18
C GLY A 63 12.97 3.83 3.74
N ASN A 64 12.44 4.77 4.53
CA ASN A 64 11.21 5.52 4.23
C ASN A 64 11.45 6.87 3.56
N THR A 65 12.68 7.12 3.09
CA THR A 65 13.06 8.34 2.38
C THR A 65 13.18 8.06 0.89
N PHE A 66 12.59 8.93 0.07
CA PHE A 66 12.48 8.75 -1.38
C PHE A 66 12.90 10.02 -2.12
N LEU A 67 13.82 9.85 -3.08
CA LEU A 67 14.10 10.85 -4.10
C LEU A 67 13.13 10.66 -5.26
N LEU A 68 12.35 11.70 -5.52
CA LEU A 68 11.34 11.74 -6.56
C LEU A 68 11.78 12.68 -7.68
N ARG A 69 11.59 12.28 -8.94
CA ARG A 69 12.00 13.05 -10.13
C ARG A 69 10.87 13.25 -11.13
N ILE A 70 10.78 14.46 -11.68
CA ILE A 70 10.06 14.81 -12.91
C ILE A 70 11.10 15.20 -13.96
N ARG A 71 11.13 14.48 -15.09
CA ARG A 71 11.97 14.88 -16.23
C ARG A 71 11.32 16.07 -16.94
N ASP A 72 12.14 16.99 -17.43
CA ASP A 72 11.75 18.14 -18.24
C ASP A 72 10.57 18.94 -17.66
N TYR A 73 10.64 19.23 -16.36
CA TYR A 73 9.59 20.01 -15.68
C TYR A 73 9.52 21.45 -16.21
N ARG A 74 10.67 22.00 -16.62
CA ARG A 74 10.80 23.24 -17.40
C ARG A 74 11.87 23.03 -18.48
N PRO A 75 11.90 23.87 -19.53
CA PRO A 75 12.90 23.72 -20.60
C PRO A 75 14.34 23.65 -20.04
N GLY A 76 15.00 22.51 -20.21
CA GLY A 76 16.37 22.26 -19.72
C GLY A 76 16.51 21.95 -18.23
N TYR A 77 15.41 21.86 -17.48
CA TYR A 77 15.42 21.60 -16.04
C TYR A 77 14.61 20.36 -15.65
N HIS A 78 15.21 19.54 -14.79
CA HIS A 78 14.55 18.44 -14.10
C HIS A 78 14.08 18.88 -12.72
N GLY A 79 12.91 18.37 -12.31
CA GLY A 79 12.35 18.62 -11.00
C GLY A 79 12.68 17.48 -10.03
N TYR A 80 13.24 17.78 -8.87
CA TYR A 80 13.54 16.82 -7.81
C TYR A 80 12.83 17.17 -6.51
N LEU A 81 12.33 16.16 -5.81
CA LEU A 81 11.62 16.29 -4.55
C LEU A 81 12.11 15.20 -3.60
N CYS A 82 12.48 15.57 -2.38
CA CYS A 82 12.80 14.60 -1.35
C CYS A 82 11.69 14.52 -0.31
N ILE A 83 11.17 13.30 -0.10
CA ILE A 83 10.13 13.05 0.90
C ILE A 83 10.48 11.89 1.82
N GLY A 84 10.09 12.01 3.08
CA GLY A 84 10.12 10.95 4.08
C GLY A 84 8.71 10.58 4.53
N PHE A 85 8.45 9.30 4.79
CA PHE A 85 7.24 8.85 5.48
C PHE A 85 7.59 8.40 6.90
N ALA A 86 6.90 8.95 7.89
CA ALA A 86 7.03 8.51 9.28
C ALA A 86 5.68 7.96 9.76
N TYR A 87 5.71 6.79 10.40
CA TYR A 87 4.51 6.19 10.98
C TYR A 87 4.06 6.95 12.23
N ILE A 88 2.74 7.03 12.47
CA ILE A 88 2.18 7.70 13.65
C ILE A 88 1.11 6.83 14.30
N ALA A 89 1.44 6.25 15.45
CA ALA A 89 0.54 5.34 16.18
C ALA A 89 -0.70 6.03 16.79
N TYR A 90 -0.57 7.29 17.23
CA TYR A 90 -1.56 7.93 18.10
C TYR A 90 -2.35 9.07 17.44
N HIS A 91 -2.39 9.14 16.11
CA HIS A 91 -3.15 10.19 15.42
C HIS A 91 -4.57 9.72 15.09
N ALA A 92 -5.60 10.44 15.54
CA ALA A 92 -7.00 10.03 15.43
C ALA A 92 -7.49 9.75 13.99
N ARG A 93 -6.85 10.33 12.97
CA ARG A 93 -7.25 10.22 11.56
C ARG A 93 -6.13 9.85 10.59
N ALA A 94 -4.88 9.74 11.04
CA ALA A 94 -3.74 9.59 10.14
C ALA A 94 -2.99 8.30 10.43
N GLU A 95 -2.41 7.70 9.38
CA GLU A 95 -1.54 6.53 9.53
C GLU A 95 -0.06 6.94 9.44
N TYR A 96 0.25 7.96 8.64
CA TYR A 96 1.63 8.42 8.43
C TYR A 96 1.67 9.95 8.42
N SER A 97 2.82 10.54 8.74
CA SER A 97 3.20 11.86 8.24
C SER A 97 4.04 11.72 6.99
N LEU A 98 3.84 12.66 6.08
CA LEU A 98 4.69 12.93 4.93
C LEU A 98 5.52 14.17 5.25
N VAL A 99 6.83 14.05 5.22
CA VAL A 99 7.77 15.14 5.49
C VAL A 99 8.53 15.47 4.22
N ARG A 100 8.67 16.74 3.89
CA ARG A 100 9.57 17.21 2.85
C ARG A 100 10.97 17.40 3.44
N LEU A 101 11.98 16.85 2.78
CA LEU A 101 13.35 16.80 3.27
C LEU A 101 14.33 17.69 2.49
N ASN A 102 13.85 18.39 1.48
CA ASN A 102 14.58 19.43 0.75
C ASN A 102 13.80 20.74 0.81
N ASP A 103 14.45 21.87 0.58
CA ASP A 103 13.77 23.16 0.74
C ASP A 103 12.53 23.33 -0.15
N PRO A 104 11.49 24.04 0.32
CA PRO A 104 10.31 24.33 -0.47
C PRO A 104 10.67 25.02 -1.78
N SER A 105 9.95 24.66 -2.84
CA SER A 105 10.08 25.28 -4.16
C SER A 105 8.79 25.98 -4.55
N ILE A 106 8.87 26.78 -5.62
CA ILE A 106 7.75 27.47 -6.23
C ILE A 106 6.66 26.47 -6.63
N GLY A 107 5.40 26.81 -6.35
CA GLY A 107 4.19 26.09 -6.78
C GLY A 107 3.44 25.38 -5.65
N HIS A 108 4.14 24.62 -4.81
CA HIS A 108 3.53 23.96 -3.64
C HIS A 108 4.58 23.69 -2.55
N SER A 109 4.30 24.09 -1.31
CA SER A 109 5.23 23.95 -0.17
C SER A 109 5.66 22.51 0.08
N LEU A 110 4.70 21.57 0.18
CA LEU A 110 4.97 20.15 0.40
C LEU A 110 5.55 19.45 -0.84
N MET A 111 4.85 19.53 -1.98
CA MET A 111 5.12 18.66 -3.13
C MET A 111 5.79 19.35 -4.33
N GLY A 112 6.06 20.67 -4.33
CA GLY A 112 6.67 21.35 -5.47
C GLY A 112 8.13 20.91 -5.69
N PRO A 113 8.60 20.67 -6.93
CA PRO A 113 9.97 20.19 -7.16
C PRO A 113 11.02 21.32 -7.09
N LEU A 114 12.19 21.05 -6.54
CA LEU A 114 13.40 21.87 -6.75
C LEU A 114 13.93 21.63 -8.16
N LEU A 115 14.43 22.69 -8.80
CA LEU A 115 14.85 22.63 -10.20
C LEU A 115 16.36 22.53 -10.31
N TYR A 116 16.82 21.56 -11.07
CA TYR A 116 18.22 21.35 -11.41
C TYR A 116 18.35 21.28 -12.92
N ARG A 117 19.44 21.81 -13.48
CA ARG A 117 19.67 21.68 -14.92
C ARG A 117 19.88 20.21 -15.30
N GLY A 118 19.37 19.82 -16.46
CA GLY A 118 19.38 18.43 -16.91
C GLY A 118 20.76 17.89 -17.31
N ASP A 119 21.74 18.76 -17.50
CA ASP A 119 23.14 18.45 -17.83
C ASP A 119 23.96 17.95 -16.62
N PHE A 120 23.53 18.21 -15.39
CA PHE A 120 24.23 17.76 -14.17
C PHE A 120 24.14 16.26 -13.85
N GLY A 121 23.54 15.44 -14.73
CA GLY A 121 23.41 14.01 -14.52
C GLY A 121 22.35 13.61 -13.47
N PRO A 122 22.27 12.32 -13.09
CA PRO A 122 21.30 11.86 -12.10
C PRO A 122 21.71 12.29 -10.69
N MET A 123 20.79 13.00 -10.01
CA MET A 123 20.95 13.35 -8.59
C MET A 123 20.67 12.15 -7.68
N SER A 124 21.36 12.08 -6.54
CA SER A 124 21.15 11.08 -5.49
C SER A 124 20.45 11.68 -4.24
N LEU A 125 20.02 10.79 -3.34
CA LEU A 125 19.48 11.16 -2.03
C LEU A 125 20.46 12.03 -1.24
N ASN A 126 21.75 11.71 -1.27
CA ASN A 126 22.75 12.45 -0.50
C ASN A 126 22.96 13.87 -1.06
N ASP A 127 22.68 14.10 -2.35
CA ASP A 127 22.86 15.41 -2.98
C ASP A 127 21.68 16.35 -2.67
N VAL A 128 20.46 15.81 -2.61
CA VAL A 128 19.22 16.61 -2.57
C VAL A 128 18.53 16.59 -1.21
N CYS A 129 18.71 15.55 -0.40
CA CYS A 129 17.96 15.34 0.84
C CYS A 129 18.73 15.79 2.09
N LEU A 130 19.47 16.89 2.00
CA LEU A 130 20.33 17.40 3.09
C LEU A 130 19.56 18.02 4.27
N GLY A 131 18.24 17.84 4.31
CA GLY A 131 17.35 18.51 5.26
C GLY A 131 16.71 19.75 4.63
N SER A 132 15.58 20.17 5.19
CA SER A 132 14.99 21.46 4.86
C SER A 132 15.17 22.42 6.03
N SER A 133 15.50 23.67 5.71
CA SER A 133 15.53 24.79 6.65
C SER A 133 14.15 25.09 7.24
N VAL A 134 13.07 24.74 6.54
CA VAL A 134 11.69 24.94 6.98
C VAL A 134 10.99 23.58 7.04
N PRO A 135 10.58 23.09 8.23
CA PRO A 135 9.90 21.81 8.34
C PRO A 135 8.53 21.89 7.67
N VAL A 136 8.37 21.22 6.52
CA VAL A 136 7.09 21.08 5.84
C VAL A 136 6.64 19.63 5.93
N TYR A 137 5.54 19.40 6.65
CA TYR A 137 4.94 18.07 6.77
C TYR A 137 3.42 18.13 6.64
N SER A 138 2.82 16.98 6.32
CA SER A 138 1.38 16.80 6.36
C SER A 138 1.04 15.40 6.87
N TYR A 139 -0.07 15.29 7.59
CA TYR A 139 -0.61 14.01 7.98
C TYR A 139 -1.37 13.37 6.82
N LEU A 140 -1.16 12.07 6.63
CA LEU A 140 -1.75 11.26 5.60
C LEU A 140 -2.77 10.30 6.20
N GLN A 141 -3.99 10.38 5.69
CA GLN A 141 -5.02 9.40 5.90
C GLN A 141 -5.14 8.58 4.64
N ARG A 142 -5.08 7.25 4.72
CA ARG A 142 -5.35 6.43 3.54
C ARG A 142 -6.76 6.76 3.08
N THR A 143 -6.94 7.09 1.80
CA THR A 143 -8.31 7.25 1.30
C THR A 143 -8.98 5.94 1.58
N SER A 144 -10.06 5.89 2.36
CA SER A 144 -10.80 4.63 2.57
C SER A 144 -11.09 4.08 1.17
N PRO A 145 -10.36 3.05 0.70
CA PRO A 145 -10.85 2.38 -0.48
C PRO A 145 -12.12 1.74 0.07
N GLY A 146 -13.24 1.81 -0.65
CA GLY A 146 -14.18 0.72 -0.45
C GLY A 146 -13.34 -0.54 -0.70
N CYS A 147 -12.94 -1.26 0.35
CA CYS A 147 -12.24 -2.50 0.13
C CYS A 147 -13.24 -3.38 -0.60
N LYS A 148 -12.87 -3.75 -1.82
CA LYS A 148 -13.72 -4.52 -2.70
C LYS A 148 -13.01 -5.76 -3.17
N PHE A 149 -13.67 -6.89 -3.02
CA PHE A 149 -13.22 -8.12 -3.64
C PHE A 149 -13.33 -8.00 -5.18
N PRO A 150 -12.35 -8.49 -5.94
CA PRO A 150 -12.45 -8.65 -7.40
C PRO A 150 -13.73 -9.38 -7.79
N LYS A 151 -14.34 -9.01 -8.94
CA LYS A 151 -15.58 -9.67 -9.43
C LYS A 151 -15.46 -11.19 -9.46
N VAL A 152 -14.30 -11.71 -9.86
CA VAL A 152 -14.02 -13.14 -9.96
C VAL A 152 -14.15 -13.88 -8.63
N LEU A 153 -13.95 -13.21 -7.49
CA LEU A 153 -14.12 -13.84 -6.17
C LEU A 153 -15.57 -13.80 -5.68
N ARG A 154 -16.45 -12.96 -6.26
CA ARG A 154 -17.73 -12.55 -5.65
C ARG A 154 -18.84 -13.60 -5.79
N HIS A 155 -18.65 -14.73 -5.15
CA HIS A 155 -19.65 -15.77 -4.98
C HIS A 155 -19.22 -16.68 -3.83
N SER A 156 -19.95 -17.77 -3.64
CA SER A 156 -19.61 -18.82 -2.70
C SER A 156 -18.59 -19.77 -3.30
N TRP A 157 -17.67 -20.24 -2.46
CA TRP A 157 -16.59 -21.16 -2.79
C TRP A 157 -16.57 -22.29 -1.77
N SER A 158 -16.26 -23.48 -2.24
CA SER A 158 -15.77 -24.52 -1.35
C SER A 158 -14.32 -24.20 -0.99
N THR A 159 -13.89 -24.66 0.19
CA THR A 159 -12.58 -24.31 0.71
C THR A 159 -11.91 -25.52 1.36
N SER A 160 -10.59 -25.50 1.42
CA SER A 160 -9.79 -26.47 2.20
C SER A 160 -9.43 -25.96 3.60
N ILE A 161 -9.95 -24.79 4.01
CA ILE A 161 -9.77 -24.24 5.36
C ILE A 161 -10.35 -25.21 6.38
N LYS A 162 -9.56 -25.65 7.37
CA LYS A 162 -10.00 -26.71 8.31
C LYS A 162 -11.26 -26.40 9.12
N ILE A 163 -11.48 -25.14 9.44
CA ILE A 163 -12.57 -24.70 10.34
C ILE A 163 -13.85 -24.33 9.60
N ALA A 164 -13.83 -24.34 8.25
CA ALA A 164 -14.93 -23.88 7.43
C ALA A 164 -15.10 -24.75 6.21
N TRP A 165 -16.33 -25.11 5.87
CA TRP A 165 -16.62 -25.90 4.66
C TRP A 165 -16.93 -25.00 3.46
N ARG A 166 -17.26 -23.73 3.71
CA ARG A 166 -17.60 -22.76 2.67
C ARG A 166 -17.12 -21.37 3.06
N VAL A 167 -16.70 -20.61 2.05
CA VAL A 167 -16.54 -19.16 2.16
C VAL A 167 -17.39 -18.48 1.11
N SER A 168 -17.80 -17.25 1.35
CA SER A 168 -18.44 -16.43 0.33
C SER A 168 -17.91 -15.02 0.32
N PHE A 169 -17.87 -14.41 -0.85
CA PHE A 169 -17.45 -13.02 -1.01
C PHE A 169 -18.55 -12.22 -1.68
N THR A 170 -18.87 -11.07 -1.11
CA THR A 170 -19.69 -10.05 -1.77
C THR A 170 -18.77 -8.98 -2.38
N LYS A 171 -19.34 -7.83 -2.75
CA LYS A 171 -18.54 -6.68 -3.15
C LYS A 171 -17.60 -6.21 -2.04
N SER A 172 -17.99 -6.31 -0.77
CA SER A 172 -17.30 -5.70 0.38
C SER A 172 -17.11 -6.63 1.57
N ASP A 173 -17.76 -7.78 1.57
CA ASP A 173 -17.86 -8.64 2.74
C ASP A 173 -17.34 -10.04 2.40
N PHE A 174 -16.77 -10.68 3.40
CA PHE A 174 -16.29 -12.05 3.38
C PHE A 174 -17.01 -12.80 4.49
N THR A 175 -17.69 -13.88 4.15
CA THR A 175 -18.35 -14.74 5.13
C THR A 175 -17.62 -16.08 5.20
N LEU A 176 -17.26 -16.47 6.42
CA LEU A 176 -16.68 -17.77 6.73
C LEU A 176 -17.79 -18.63 7.35
N THR A 177 -18.26 -19.66 6.63
CA THR A 177 -19.27 -20.60 7.14
C THR A 177 -18.55 -21.78 7.78
N LEU A 178 -18.61 -21.83 9.11
CA LEU A 178 -17.92 -22.81 9.93
C LEU A 178 -18.50 -24.22 9.76
N MET A 179 -17.74 -25.24 10.16
CA MET A 179 -18.17 -26.67 10.11
C MET A 179 -19.47 -26.95 10.85
N ASN A 180 -19.82 -26.16 11.86
CA ASN A 180 -21.07 -26.27 12.62
C ASN A 180 -22.24 -25.49 11.99
N GLY A 181 -22.05 -24.88 10.81
CA GLY A 181 -23.06 -24.09 10.10
C GLY A 181 -23.13 -22.62 10.52
N THR A 182 -22.35 -22.17 11.51
CA THR A 182 -22.32 -20.77 11.94
C THR A 182 -21.58 -19.90 10.93
N ASP A 183 -22.17 -18.75 10.58
CA ASP A 183 -21.54 -17.75 9.72
C ASP A 183 -20.80 -16.69 10.53
N VAL A 184 -19.54 -16.46 10.19
CA VAL A 184 -18.76 -15.31 10.68
C VAL A 184 -18.60 -14.32 9.53
N LEU A 185 -19.27 -13.17 9.65
CA LEU A 185 -19.24 -12.10 8.66
C LEU A 185 -18.10 -11.12 8.95
N PHE A 186 -17.23 -10.94 7.97
CA PHE A 186 -16.19 -9.92 8.00
C PHE A 186 -16.43 -8.85 6.94
N ARG A 187 -16.39 -7.60 7.37
CA ARG A 187 -16.34 -6.42 6.51
C ARG A 187 -14.91 -6.20 6.04
N CYS A 188 -14.69 -6.05 4.74
CA CYS A 188 -13.38 -5.64 4.28
C CYS A 188 -13.13 -4.16 4.55
N GLU A 189 -12.07 -3.86 5.30
CA GLU A 189 -11.68 -2.50 5.66
C GLU A 189 -10.62 -1.95 4.72
N LYS A 190 -9.59 -2.76 4.41
CA LYS A 190 -8.45 -2.33 3.58
C LYS A 190 -7.99 -3.45 2.64
N ARG A 191 -7.36 -3.06 1.52
CA ARG A 191 -6.83 -3.99 0.52
C ARG A 191 -5.53 -3.48 -0.08
N ASP A 192 -4.49 -4.31 -0.10
CA ASP A 192 -3.30 -4.12 -0.93
C ASP A 192 -3.17 -5.29 -1.91
N LYS A 193 -3.52 -5.06 -3.18
CA LYS A 193 -3.52 -6.07 -4.26
C LYS A 193 -4.30 -7.34 -3.93
N HIS A 194 -3.61 -8.36 -3.42
CA HIS A 194 -4.12 -9.69 -3.08
C HIS A 194 -4.31 -9.84 -1.58
N ILE A 195 -3.92 -8.86 -0.78
CA ILE A 195 -4.02 -8.86 0.68
C ILE A 195 -5.22 -8.02 1.09
N PHE A 196 -6.04 -8.56 1.96
CA PHE A 196 -7.30 -8.01 2.44
C PHE A 196 -7.27 -8.00 3.96
N GLN A 197 -7.63 -6.86 4.54
CA GLN A 197 -7.86 -6.69 5.97
C GLN A 197 -9.36 -6.72 6.21
N LEU A 198 -9.80 -7.67 7.03
CA LEU A 198 -11.19 -7.99 7.25
C LEU A 198 -11.52 -7.85 8.74
N ARG A 199 -12.63 -7.19 9.08
CA ARG A 199 -13.11 -7.03 10.46
C ARG A 199 -14.48 -7.66 10.63
N ALA A 200 -14.62 -8.57 11.59
CA ALA A 200 -15.89 -9.01 12.14
C ALA A 200 -16.18 -8.19 13.40
N SER A 201 -17.34 -7.54 13.46
CA SER A 201 -17.73 -6.77 14.64
C SER A 201 -18.26 -7.69 15.75
N SER A 202 -17.90 -7.38 16.99
CA SER A 202 -18.49 -8.04 18.17
C SER A 202 -18.38 -9.57 18.16
N ILE A 203 -17.20 -10.10 17.85
CA ILE A 203 -16.98 -11.55 17.83
C ILE A 203 -17.03 -12.16 19.24
N THR A 204 -16.60 -11.39 20.24
CA THR A 204 -16.76 -11.65 21.67
C THR A 204 -17.15 -10.33 22.36
N SER A 205 -17.61 -10.41 23.62
CA SER A 205 -18.03 -9.22 24.35
C SER A 205 -16.92 -8.16 24.40
N GLY A 206 -17.18 -6.98 23.84
CA GLY A 206 -16.23 -5.87 23.81
C GLY A 206 -15.06 -5.99 22.81
N GLN A 207 -15.02 -7.03 21.98
CA GLN A 207 -13.93 -7.23 21.02
C GLN A 207 -14.43 -7.43 19.58
N ASP A 208 -13.68 -6.87 18.64
CA ASP A 208 -13.83 -7.17 17.21
C ASP A 208 -12.83 -8.27 16.81
N GLY A 209 -13.18 -9.05 15.80
CA GLY A 209 -12.30 -10.05 15.19
C GLY A 209 -11.63 -9.49 13.94
N ILE A 210 -10.34 -9.72 13.76
CA ILE A 210 -9.59 -9.29 12.59
C ILE A 210 -8.93 -10.49 11.90
N LEU A 211 -8.98 -10.44 10.58
CA LEU A 211 -8.40 -11.43 9.69
C LEU A 211 -7.67 -10.73 8.54
N CYS A 212 -6.38 -11.00 8.40
CA CYS A 212 -5.59 -10.60 7.24
C CYS A 212 -5.49 -11.78 6.28
N LEU A 213 -6.13 -11.68 5.11
CA LEU A 213 -6.11 -12.73 4.08
C LEU A 213 -5.36 -12.30 2.85
N ARG A 214 -4.50 -13.17 2.34
CA ARG A 214 -3.92 -13.08 1.02
C ARG A 214 -4.59 -14.09 0.09
N ILE A 215 -5.17 -13.62 -1.00
CA ILE A 215 -5.88 -14.42 -2.00
C ILE A 215 -5.21 -14.24 -3.37
N LYS A 216 -4.51 -15.28 -3.83
CA LYS A 216 -3.81 -15.30 -5.11
C LYS A 216 -4.52 -16.26 -6.07
N SER A 217 -4.70 -15.85 -7.32
CA SER A 217 -5.19 -16.76 -8.37
C SER A 217 -4.07 -17.74 -8.73
N ILE A 218 -4.43 -19.01 -8.84
CA ILE A 218 -3.56 -20.06 -9.36
C ILE A 218 -3.86 -20.18 -10.85
N ARG A 219 -2.82 -20.24 -11.68
CA ARG A 219 -2.97 -20.44 -13.13
C ARG A 219 -2.56 -21.87 -13.43
N ASN A 220 -3.33 -22.52 -14.30
CA ASN A 220 -3.06 -23.86 -14.83
C ASN A 220 -3.17 -25.01 -13.79
N ASP A 221 -3.89 -24.79 -12.69
CA ASP A 221 -4.28 -25.88 -11.79
C ASP A 221 -5.70 -26.34 -12.18
N PRO A 222 -5.91 -27.66 -12.42
CA PRO A 222 -7.22 -28.16 -12.85
C PRO A 222 -8.23 -28.32 -11.69
N PHE A 223 -7.81 -28.18 -10.44
CA PHE A 223 -8.63 -28.43 -9.25
C PHE A 223 -8.88 -27.18 -8.40
N TYR A 224 -7.94 -26.22 -8.40
CA TYR A 224 -7.99 -25.06 -7.52
C TYR A 224 -7.91 -23.73 -8.28
N ASP A 225 -8.79 -22.80 -7.93
CA ASP A 225 -8.86 -21.46 -8.56
C ASP A 225 -7.98 -20.43 -7.84
N PHE A 226 -7.95 -20.50 -6.51
CA PHE A 226 -7.23 -19.55 -5.67
C PHE A 226 -6.50 -20.23 -4.52
N GLU A 227 -5.32 -19.72 -4.21
CA GLU A 227 -4.60 -19.97 -2.96
C GLU A 227 -4.98 -18.88 -1.95
N ILE A 228 -5.36 -19.31 -0.75
CA ILE A 228 -5.56 -18.47 0.42
C ILE A 228 -4.41 -18.71 1.40
N ALA A 229 -3.86 -17.62 1.91
CA ALA A 229 -2.99 -17.63 3.07
C ALA A 229 -3.49 -16.57 4.06
N ARG A 230 -3.52 -16.94 5.35
CA ARG A 230 -3.68 -16.00 6.45
C ARG A 230 -2.34 -15.29 6.69
N MET A 231 -2.41 -14.04 7.10
CA MET A 231 -1.24 -13.17 7.30
C MET A 231 -1.15 -12.63 8.73
N ASN A 232 -1.93 -13.13 9.69
CA ASN A 232 -1.90 -12.71 11.09
C ASN A 232 -2.08 -13.91 12.02
N SER A 233 -1.36 -13.91 13.15
CA SER A 233 -1.53 -14.85 14.25
C SER A 233 -2.84 -14.58 15.00
N GLY A 234 -3.55 -15.65 15.37
CA GLY A 234 -4.83 -15.58 16.06
C GLY A 234 -4.69 -16.09 17.50
N SER A 235 -5.48 -15.53 18.41
CA SER A 235 -5.46 -15.87 19.85
C SER A 235 -6.67 -16.72 20.30
N THR A 236 -7.65 -16.95 19.41
CA THR A 236 -8.91 -17.64 19.73
C THR A 236 -8.86 -19.13 19.39
N GLU A 237 -9.81 -19.92 19.91
CA GLU A 237 -10.01 -21.35 19.59
C GLU A 237 -10.15 -21.61 18.07
N MET A 238 -10.55 -20.60 17.30
CA MET A 238 -10.61 -20.65 15.83
C MET A 238 -9.25 -20.47 15.16
N GLY A 239 -8.18 -20.16 15.90
CA GLY A 239 -6.77 -20.07 15.49
C GLY A 239 -6.43 -19.04 14.41
N MET A 240 -7.43 -18.54 13.69
CA MET A 240 -7.33 -17.70 12.50
C MET A 240 -7.72 -16.25 12.75
N ILE A 241 -8.52 -15.98 13.79
CA ILE A 241 -9.06 -14.66 14.07
C ILE A 241 -8.31 -14.05 15.24
N MET A 242 -7.72 -12.88 15.02
CA MET A 242 -7.13 -12.05 16.06
C MET A 242 -8.23 -11.21 16.70
N THR A 243 -8.33 -11.18 18.02
CA THR A 243 -9.26 -10.27 18.69
C THR A 243 -8.60 -8.96 19.05
N ILE A 244 -9.32 -7.85 18.85
CA ILE A 244 -8.89 -6.51 19.26
C ILE A 244 -10.03 -5.81 20.02
N PRO A 245 -9.74 -4.83 20.89
CA PRO A 245 -10.78 -4.01 21.50
C PRO A 245 -11.69 -3.41 20.43
N ARG A 246 -13.00 -3.42 20.70
CA ARG A 246 -14.02 -2.94 19.75
C ARG A 246 -13.71 -1.51 19.29
N GLY A 247 -13.74 -1.29 17.99
CA GLY A 247 -13.49 0.02 17.38
C GLY A 247 -12.03 0.48 17.40
N LYS A 248 -11.09 -0.29 17.95
CA LYS A 248 -9.65 0.02 17.83
C LYS A 248 -9.27 0.08 16.34
N PRO A 249 -8.60 1.16 15.88
CA PRO A 249 -8.04 1.21 14.53
C PRO A 249 -7.11 0.03 14.29
N PHE A 250 -7.19 -0.55 13.09
CA PHE A 250 -6.33 -1.64 12.67
C PHE A 250 -5.48 -1.21 11.47
N HIS A 251 -4.18 -1.44 11.58
CA HIS A 251 -3.14 -1.03 10.66
C HIS A 251 -2.49 -2.27 10.05
N MET A 252 -2.72 -2.49 8.74
CA MET A 252 -2.20 -3.66 8.01
C MET A 252 -0.69 -3.90 8.16
N HIS A 253 0.12 -2.87 8.40
CA HIS A 253 1.58 -3.01 8.55
C HIS A 253 2.05 -3.31 9.97
N GLU A 254 1.20 -3.12 10.97
CA GLU A 254 1.50 -3.45 12.37
C GLU A 254 0.81 -4.73 12.81
N ASP A 255 -0.46 -4.86 12.44
CA ASP A 255 -1.33 -5.88 12.98
C ASP A 255 -1.50 -7.10 12.04
N CYS A 256 -1.01 -7.02 10.80
CA CYS A 256 -0.75 -8.24 10.01
C CYS A 256 0.72 -8.60 10.16
N ASP A 257 1.02 -9.87 10.43
CA ASP A 257 2.38 -10.39 10.60
C ASP A 257 3.16 -10.42 9.27
N TRP A 258 2.47 -10.31 8.13
CA TRP A 258 3.05 -10.45 6.77
C TRP A 258 3.78 -11.77 6.53
N ILE A 259 3.58 -12.74 7.43
CA ILE A 259 4.07 -14.10 7.31
C ILE A 259 2.90 -14.96 6.83
N ASP A 260 3.12 -15.68 5.73
CA ASP A 260 2.13 -16.62 5.22
C ASP A 260 1.94 -17.76 6.25
N SER A 261 0.72 -17.89 6.77
CA SER A 261 0.26 -18.99 7.63
C SER A 261 -1.06 -19.51 7.05
N PRO A 262 -1.40 -20.80 7.07
CA PRO A 262 -0.71 -21.91 7.72
C PRO A 262 0.57 -22.35 6.98
N ALA A 263 1.37 -23.23 7.61
CA ALA A 263 2.49 -23.91 6.97
C ALA A 263 2.08 -24.81 5.78
N ARG A 264 0.78 -24.97 5.55
CA ARG A 264 0.18 -25.66 4.39
C ARG A 264 -0.74 -24.69 3.67
N SER A 265 -0.66 -24.66 2.34
CA SER A 265 -1.55 -23.84 1.50
C SER A 265 -3.01 -24.25 1.65
N GLU A 266 -3.89 -23.26 1.68
CA GLU A 266 -5.35 -23.45 1.65
C GLU A 266 -5.90 -22.95 0.33
N PHE A 267 -7.00 -23.55 -0.15
CA PHE A 267 -7.46 -23.35 -1.52
C PHE A 267 -8.96 -23.07 -1.58
N LEU A 268 -9.35 -22.29 -2.60
CA LEU A 268 -10.72 -22.15 -3.05
C LEU A 268 -10.94 -22.88 -4.35
N TYR A 269 -12.11 -23.52 -4.46
CA TYR A 269 -12.52 -24.26 -5.64
C TYR A 269 -14.05 -24.23 -5.78
N THR A 270 -14.52 -24.34 -7.01
CA THR A 270 -15.93 -24.64 -7.28
C THR A 270 -16.13 -26.15 -7.31
N LEU A 271 -17.16 -26.65 -6.62
CA LEU A 271 -17.60 -28.03 -6.84
C LEU A 271 -18.09 -28.18 -8.28
N PRO A 272 -17.85 -29.33 -8.93
CA PRO A 272 -18.52 -29.65 -10.19
C PRO A 272 -20.01 -29.44 -10.01
N LYS A 273 -20.66 -28.76 -10.96
CA LYS A 273 -22.12 -28.73 -10.99
C LYS A 273 -22.58 -30.18 -11.15
N ALA A 274 -23.27 -30.69 -10.14
CA ALA A 274 -23.96 -31.98 -10.21
C ALA A 274 -25.02 -31.97 -11.31
#